data_AF-D7FXP5-F1
#
_entry.id   AF-D7FXP5-F1
#
_cell.length_a   1.000
_cell.length_b   1.000
_cell.length_c   1.000
_cell.angle_alpha   90.00
_cell.angle_beta   90.00
_cell.angle_gamma   90.00
#
_symmetry.space_group_name_H-M   'P 1'
#
loop_
_entity.id
_entity.type
_entity.pdbx_description
1 polymer ?
#
loop_
_entity_poly.entity_id
_entity_poly.type
_entity_poly.pdbx_seq_one_letter_code
_entity_poly.pdbx_strand_id
1 'polypeptide(L)'
;MASSLLSADVASSQNELPVSSAVPPLALHNLFSVKAVPIFQRGSLLPPSMNNGGVSASSRVWGTVNGQEVHRIDFDTTEGFGVSFTTYGATLLSVRSGDKDGAIEEVTLQHDTLDEVVAGDAYYGSTVGRVCNRIVGASFSVDGEVISVDANNGPHCLHGGAKGFDKAVWRHEVFHTSDGVGVKFEYDSPDGEGGFPGALATKVTYSVKRGSERGTGELHTAMEAEYVTDDDGGKEKKRGPTPVNLTNHAYWNLSGDRKRSVRDHELMMRCDRYLPLDEQPVRVPTGEIMPVLGTPFDFTEGASLGAAIDGVGGNPPGVDNCLVRVGTSDGGQAAGFRTWR
;
A
#
# COMPACT_ATOMS: atom_id res chain seq x y z
N MET A 1 -28.02 -39.40 37.42
CA MET A 1 -27.04 -40.47 37.17
C MET A 1 -25.87 -39.81 36.46
N ALA A 2 -24.85 -39.28 37.14
CA ALA A 2 -23.77 -39.97 37.85
C ALA A 2 -22.82 -40.74 36.91
N SER A 3 -21.58 -40.22 36.78
CA SER A 3 -20.26 -40.89 36.56
C SER A 3 -19.40 -40.03 35.60
N SER A 4 -18.48 -39.17 36.05
CA SER A 4 -17.10 -39.42 36.55
C SER A 4 -16.21 -40.18 35.54
N LEU A 5 -15.23 -39.49 34.93
CA LEU A 5 -13.79 -39.43 35.26
C LEU A 5 -12.96 -40.54 34.61
N LEU A 6 -12.00 -40.15 33.76
CA LEU A 6 -10.66 -40.74 33.76
C LEU A 6 -9.65 -39.78 33.11
N SER A 7 -8.72 -39.35 33.96
CA SER A 7 -7.47 -38.67 33.71
C SER A 7 -6.46 -39.56 32.99
N ALA A 8 -5.58 -38.96 32.18
CA ALA A 8 -4.24 -39.49 31.93
C ALA A 8 -3.26 -38.32 31.84
N ASP A 9 -2.53 -38.12 32.94
CA ASP A 9 -1.28 -37.37 32.98
C ASP A 9 -0.17 -38.21 32.32
N VAL A 10 0.66 -37.57 31.50
CA VAL A 10 2.05 -37.98 31.28
C VAL A 10 2.91 -36.73 31.43
N ALA A 11 3.76 -36.74 32.45
CA ALA A 11 4.73 -35.71 32.78
C ALA A 11 6.11 -35.97 32.17
N SER A 12 6.90 -34.89 32.11
CA SER A 12 8.35 -34.78 31.84
C SER A 12 8.76 -34.98 30.38
N SER A 13 9.48 -34.05 29.74
CA SER A 13 10.77 -33.53 30.19
C SER A 13 10.93 -32.01 30.02
N GLN A 14 11.44 -31.38 31.07
CA GLN A 14 12.08 -30.08 31.02
C GLN A 14 13.31 -30.11 30.11
N ASN A 15 13.50 -29.05 29.33
CA ASN A 15 14.83 -28.64 28.88
C ASN A 15 14.86 -27.10 28.95
N GLU A 16 15.27 -26.61 30.11
CA GLU A 16 15.72 -25.23 30.29
C GLU A 16 17.03 -25.04 29.51
N LEU A 17 17.09 -24.00 28.68
CA LEU A 17 18.35 -23.51 28.13
C LEU A 17 18.72 -22.18 28.84
N PRO A 18 20.01 -22.00 29.20
CA PRO A 18 20.41 -21.03 30.21
C PRO A 18 20.44 -19.58 29.69
N VAL A 19 20.08 -18.68 30.60
CA VAL A 19 20.36 -17.26 30.57
C VAL A 19 21.88 -17.04 30.69
N SER A 20 22.49 -16.33 29.74
CA SER A 20 23.87 -15.85 29.83
C SER A 20 23.98 -14.39 29.41
N SER A 21 24.10 -13.56 30.44
CA SER A 21 24.82 -12.28 30.58
C SER A 21 25.25 -11.47 29.35
N ALA A 22 24.73 -10.23 29.32
CA ALA A 22 25.46 -8.96 29.24
C ALA A 22 26.61 -8.83 28.22
N VAL A 23 26.34 -8.02 27.19
CA VAL A 23 27.36 -7.28 26.41
C VAL A 23 27.05 -5.78 26.59
N PRO A 24 28.05 -4.92 26.91
CA PRO A 24 27.85 -3.53 27.33
C PRO A 24 27.44 -2.58 26.18
N PRO A 25 26.93 -1.38 26.50
CA PRO A 25 26.45 -0.42 25.51
C PRO A 25 27.63 0.28 24.83
N LEU A 26 27.63 0.31 23.50
CA LEU A 26 28.47 1.25 22.74
C LEU A 26 27.68 2.53 22.50
N ALA A 27 28.13 3.55 23.19
CA ALA A 27 27.63 4.91 23.14
C ALA A 27 28.03 5.64 21.85
N LEU A 28 27.10 6.47 21.38
CA LEU A 28 27.28 7.80 20.78
C LEU A 28 28.24 7.95 19.59
N HIS A 29 27.68 8.29 18.43
CA HIS A 29 28.04 9.54 17.77
C HIS A 29 26.77 10.26 17.31
N ASN A 30 26.43 11.32 18.04
CA ASN A 30 25.55 12.38 17.57
C ASN A 30 26.20 13.09 16.38
N LEU A 31 25.47 13.22 15.28
CA LEU A 31 25.69 14.30 14.32
C LEU A 31 24.33 14.93 14.03
N PHE A 32 23.92 15.79 14.96
CA PHE A 32 22.98 16.86 14.65
C PHE A 32 23.64 17.77 13.61
N SER A 33 22.96 18.02 12.48
CA SER A 33 23.15 19.26 11.75
C SER A 33 21.80 19.95 11.60
N VAL A 34 21.52 20.81 12.58
CA VAL A 34 20.54 21.88 12.44
C VAL A 34 21.23 22.97 11.62
N LYS A 35 20.68 23.30 10.45
CA LYS A 35 20.90 24.60 9.81
C LYS A 35 19.57 25.23 9.47
N ALA A 36 19.16 26.16 10.32
CA ALA A 36 18.12 27.12 10.04
C ALA A 36 18.63 28.20 9.07
N VAL A 37 17.95 28.29 7.91
CA VAL A 37 17.46 29.49 7.19
C VAL A 37 18.48 30.54 6.69
N PRO A 38 18.30 31.02 5.43
CA PRO A 38 17.74 32.36 5.28
C PRO A 38 16.53 32.39 4.34
N ILE A 39 15.55 33.21 4.72
CA ILE A 39 14.48 33.72 3.87
C ILE A 39 15.12 34.42 2.68
N PHE A 40 14.79 34.03 1.46
CA PHE A 40 15.05 34.84 0.27
C PHE A 40 13.77 35.04 -0.54
N GLN A 41 13.57 36.31 -0.88
CA GLN A 41 12.48 36.87 -1.68
C GLN A 41 12.44 36.30 -3.11
N ARG A 42 11.25 36.43 -3.70
CA ARG A 42 10.95 36.28 -5.13
C ARG A 42 12.04 36.87 -6.04
N GLY A 43 12.46 36.08 -7.01
CA GLY A 43 13.26 36.53 -8.14
C GLY A 43 13.74 35.34 -8.97
N SER A 44 13.23 35.22 -10.19
CA SER A 44 13.58 34.22 -11.20
C SER A 44 15.08 34.05 -11.41
N LEU A 45 15.53 32.81 -11.57
CA LEU A 45 16.46 32.33 -12.60
C LEU A 45 16.52 30.79 -12.47
N LEU A 46 16.02 30.07 -13.48
CA LEU A 46 16.15 28.61 -13.56
C LEU A 46 17.64 28.25 -13.73
N PRO A 47 18.16 27.23 -13.02
CA PRO A 47 19.51 26.73 -13.27
C PRO A 47 19.60 26.08 -14.66
N PRO A 48 20.82 25.98 -15.25
CA PRO A 48 21.03 25.37 -16.56
C PRO A 48 20.53 23.92 -16.57
N SER A 49 19.99 23.48 -17.72
CA SER A 49 19.19 22.25 -17.85
C SER A 49 19.88 21.06 -17.18
N MET A 50 19.33 20.62 -16.05
CA MET A 50 19.56 19.26 -15.60
C MET A 50 18.99 18.35 -16.68
N ASN A 51 19.82 17.45 -17.20
CA ASN A 51 19.40 16.44 -18.16
C ASN A 51 18.51 15.44 -17.40
N ASN A 52 17.21 15.72 -17.32
CA ASN A 52 16.22 14.99 -16.51
C ASN A 52 15.88 13.58 -17.07
N GLY A 53 16.85 12.89 -17.67
CA GLY A 53 16.63 11.63 -18.38
C GLY A 53 15.66 11.73 -19.58
N GLY A 54 15.35 12.94 -20.04
CA GLY A 54 14.33 13.17 -21.07
C GLY A 54 12.88 13.05 -20.58
N VAL A 55 12.64 12.98 -19.26
CA VAL A 55 11.29 12.91 -18.69
C VAL A 55 10.82 14.30 -18.25
N SER A 56 9.69 14.73 -18.80
CA SER A 56 9.02 15.98 -18.43
C SER A 56 8.08 15.76 -17.24
N ALA A 57 7.91 16.80 -16.41
CA ALA A 57 7.00 16.80 -15.28
C ALA A 57 6.19 18.09 -15.27
N SER A 58 4.90 17.98 -14.96
CA SER A 58 4.01 19.13 -14.76
C SER A 58 3.11 18.90 -13.55
N SER A 59 2.74 19.99 -12.88
CA SER A 59 1.76 20.00 -11.79
C SER A 59 0.86 21.21 -11.96
N ARG A 60 -0.46 21.00 -11.85
CA ARG A 60 -1.46 22.07 -11.91
C ARG A 60 -2.57 21.81 -10.90
N VAL A 61 -3.22 22.87 -10.46
CA VAL A 61 -4.49 22.75 -9.73
C VAL A 61 -5.52 22.09 -10.65
N TRP A 62 -6.10 20.99 -10.19
CA TRP A 62 -7.14 20.24 -10.89
C TRP A 62 -8.54 20.60 -10.40
N GLY A 63 -8.65 20.91 -9.11
CA GLY A 63 -9.88 21.38 -8.47
C GLY A 63 -9.67 21.58 -6.98
N THR A 64 -10.77 21.58 -6.22
CA THR A 64 -10.73 21.71 -4.76
C THR A 64 -11.61 20.66 -4.09
N VAL A 65 -11.17 20.15 -2.95
CA VAL A 65 -11.95 19.24 -2.11
C VAL A 65 -11.87 19.75 -0.68
N ASN A 66 -13.02 19.96 -0.03
CA ASN A 66 -13.10 20.50 1.34
C ASN A 66 -12.29 21.80 1.56
N GLY A 67 -12.21 22.65 0.53
CA GLY A 67 -11.44 23.91 0.57
C GLY A 67 -9.93 23.76 0.39
N GLN A 68 -9.41 22.55 0.17
CA GLN A 68 -8.01 22.28 -0.15
C GLN A 68 -7.82 22.15 -1.66
N GLU A 69 -6.73 22.71 -2.20
CA GLU A 69 -6.37 22.53 -3.61
C GLU A 69 -5.93 21.10 -3.87
N VAL A 70 -6.53 20.49 -4.89
CA VAL A 70 -6.13 19.18 -5.40
C VAL A 70 -5.36 19.38 -6.69
N HIS A 71 -4.16 18.81 -6.78
CA HIS A 71 -3.33 18.91 -7.96
C HIS A 71 -3.43 17.64 -8.81
N ARG A 72 -3.28 17.81 -10.12
CA ARG A 72 -2.91 16.74 -11.03
C ARG A 72 -1.45 16.91 -11.43
N ILE A 73 -0.69 15.83 -11.33
CA ILE A 73 0.72 15.74 -11.66
C ILE A 73 0.85 14.79 -12.84
N ASP A 74 1.53 15.20 -13.91
CA ASP A 74 1.73 14.38 -15.10
C ASP A 74 3.23 14.29 -15.41
N PHE A 75 3.72 13.05 -15.55
CA PHE A 75 5.06 12.71 -16.00
C PHE A 75 4.99 12.09 -17.39
N ASP A 76 5.83 12.56 -18.31
CA ASP A 76 5.87 12.06 -19.68
C ASP A 76 7.32 11.92 -20.14
N THR A 77 7.70 10.71 -20.57
CA THR A 77 9.05 10.38 -21.05
C THR A 77 9.35 10.99 -22.43
N THR A 78 8.39 11.68 -23.04
CA THR A 78 8.39 12.23 -24.41
C THR A 78 8.48 11.17 -25.52
N GLU A 79 8.43 9.89 -25.14
CA GLU A 79 8.51 8.75 -26.05
C GLU A 79 7.30 7.81 -25.97
N GLY A 80 6.30 8.17 -25.18
CA GLY A 80 5.02 7.47 -25.09
C GLY A 80 4.70 6.89 -23.72
N PHE A 81 5.71 6.53 -22.92
CA PHE A 81 5.46 6.14 -21.52
C PHE A 81 5.12 7.37 -20.69
N GLY A 82 3.99 7.34 -20.00
CA GLY A 82 3.53 8.46 -19.19
C GLY A 82 2.70 8.02 -18.00
N VAL A 83 2.80 8.78 -16.92
CA VAL A 83 2.15 8.46 -15.65
C VAL A 83 1.51 9.73 -15.08
N SER A 84 0.27 9.62 -14.62
CA SER A 84 -0.44 10.73 -13.96
C SER A 84 -0.78 10.38 -12.52
N PHE A 85 -0.79 11.40 -11.67
CA PHE A 85 -1.16 11.30 -10.27
C PHE A 85 -2.09 12.43 -9.86
N THR A 86 -2.78 12.26 -8.74
CA THR A 86 -3.42 13.38 -8.03
C THR A 86 -3.09 13.38 -6.55
N THR A 87 -3.07 14.57 -5.95
CA THR A 87 -2.87 14.71 -4.49
C THR A 87 -4.01 14.15 -3.68
N TYR A 88 -5.21 13.98 -4.24
CA TYR A 88 -6.30 13.30 -3.56
C TYR A 88 -6.01 11.79 -3.49
N GLY A 89 -5.82 11.27 -2.28
CA GLY A 89 -5.45 9.88 -2.01
C GLY A 89 -4.05 9.48 -2.47
N ALA A 90 -3.18 10.44 -2.82
CA ALA A 90 -1.90 10.18 -3.51
C ALA A 90 -2.07 9.15 -4.65
N THR A 91 -3.13 9.36 -5.44
CA THR A 91 -3.68 8.38 -6.38
C THR A 91 -2.85 8.33 -7.66
N LEU A 92 -2.47 7.12 -8.08
CA LEU A 92 -1.96 6.80 -9.41
C LEU A 92 -3.14 6.79 -10.39
N LEU A 93 -3.31 7.87 -11.15
CA LEU A 93 -4.47 8.06 -12.03
C LEU A 93 -4.35 7.35 -13.37
N SER A 94 -3.14 7.22 -13.93
CA SER A 94 -2.98 6.74 -15.30
C SER A 94 -1.58 6.20 -15.47
N VAL A 95 -1.46 5.10 -16.22
CA VAL A 95 -0.20 4.59 -16.74
C VAL A 95 -0.42 4.27 -18.21
N ARG A 96 0.28 4.99 -19.07
CA ARG A 96 0.30 4.75 -20.52
C ARG A 96 1.60 4.09 -20.91
N SER A 97 1.53 3.04 -21.71
CA SER A 97 2.69 2.29 -22.18
C SER A 97 2.52 1.87 -23.63
N GLY A 98 3.65 1.72 -24.34
CA GLY A 98 3.69 1.17 -25.68
C GLY A 98 3.47 -0.34 -25.71
N ASP A 99 2.78 -0.83 -26.73
CA ASP A 99 2.76 -2.24 -27.12
C ASP A 99 3.92 -2.58 -28.06
N LYS A 100 3.99 -3.84 -28.50
CA LYS A 100 5.03 -4.34 -29.42
C LYS A 100 5.06 -3.66 -30.78
N ASP A 101 3.95 -3.04 -31.19
CA ASP A 101 3.81 -2.33 -32.47
C ASP A 101 4.00 -0.81 -32.29
N GLY A 102 4.30 -0.37 -31.05
CA GLY A 102 4.56 1.02 -30.68
C GLY A 102 3.31 1.86 -30.44
N ALA A 103 2.12 1.25 -30.40
CA ALA A 103 0.88 1.93 -30.04
C ALA A 103 0.87 2.20 -28.54
N ILE A 104 0.57 3.44 -28.14
CA ILE A 104 0.52 3.84 -26.74
C ILE A 104 -0.90 3.70 -26.23
N GLU A 105 -1.07 2.85 -25.22
CA GLU A 105 -2.37 2.53 -24.63
C GLU A 105 -2.39 2.81 -23.13
N GLU A 106 -3.58 3.08 -22.61
CA GLU A 106 -3.82 3.15 -21.16
C GLU A 106 -3.91 1.75 -20.59
N VAL A 107 -3.07 1.45 -19.60
CA VAL A 107 -3.01 0.11 -18.99
C VAL A 107 -3.58 0.06 -17.57
N THR A 108 -4.17 1.15 -17.08
CA THR A 108 -4.89 1.18 -15.79
C THR A 108 -6.36 1.52 -15.95
N LEU A 109 -7.19 1.09 -14.99
CA LEU A 109 -8.53 1.65 -14.81
C LEU A 109 -8.46 2.91 -13.96
N GLN A 110 -9.23 3.92 -14.36
CA GLN A 110 -9.21 5.23 -13.77
C GLN A 110 -10.51 6.01 -13.95
N HIS A 111 -10.58 7.12 -13.24
CA HIS A 111 -11.60 8.15 -13.40
C HIS A 111 -11.07 9.31 -14.27
N ASP A 112 -11.96 9.92 -15.05
CA ASP A 112 -11.60 10.96 -16.00
C ASP A 112 -11.61 12.36 -15.33
N THR A 113 -12.36 12.52 -14.25
CA THR A 113 -12.54 13.80 -13.54
C THR A 113 -12.27 13.69 -12.03
N LEU A 114 -11.98 14.83 -11.38
CA LEU A 114 -11.77 14.86 -9.93
C LEU A 114 -13.04 14.45 -9.17
N ASP A 115 -14.21 14.90 -9.63
CA ASP A 115 -15.49 14.56 -9.01
C ASP A 115 -15.75 13.05 -9.03
N GLU A 116 -15.39 12.37 -10.12
CA GLU A 116 -15.45 10.91 -10.22
C GLU A 116 -14.45 10.23 -9.28
N VAL A 117 -13.22 10.73 -9.15
CA VAL A 117 -12.23 10.21 -8.19
C VAL A 117 -12.76 10.32 -6.75
N VAL A 118 -13.38 11.45 -6.40
CA VAL A 118 -13.91 11.71 -5.05
C VAL A 118 -15.16 10.86 -4.76
N ALA A 119 -16.01 10.64 -5.78
CA ALA A 119 -17.23 9.86 -5.64
C ALA A 119 -17.00 8.33 -5.73
N GLY A 120 -15.88 7.90 -6.32
CA GLY A 120 -15.56 6.49 -6.52
C GLY A 120 -15.31 5.74 -5.22
N ASP A 121 -15.74 4.48 -5.18
CA ASP A 121 -15.59 3.56 -4.04
C ASP A 121 -14.74 2.32 -4.37
N ALA A 122 -14.26 2.21 -5.61
CA ALA A 122 -13.43 1.10 -6.08
C ALA A 122 -11.92 1.29 -5.80
N TYR A 123 -11.52 2.41 -5.20
CA TYR A 123 -10.13 2.75 -4.82
C TYR A 123 -9.14 2.81 -6.00
N TYR A 124 -9.59 3.05 -7.23
CA TYR A 124 -8.75 3.01 -8.44
C TYR A 124 -7.45 3.82 -8.28
N GLY A 125 -6.34 3.10 -8.12
CA GLY A 125 -5.00 3.67 -8.04
C GLY A 125 -4.69 4.42 -6.75
N SER A 126 -5.59 4.47 -5.78
CA SER A 126 -5.41 5.24 -4.54
C SER A 126 -4.40 4.59 -3.61
N THR A 127 -3.74 5.42 -2.79
CA THR A 127 -2.99 4.94 -1.63
C THR A 127 -3.98 4.58 -0.53
N VAL A 128 -3.89 3.36 -0.03
CA VAL A 128 -4.79 2.83 0.97
C VAL A 128 -4.06 2.59 2.29
N GLY A 129 -4.67 3.09 3.38
CA GLY A 129 -4.16 3.02 4.74
C GLY A 129 -5.15 3.69 5.71
N ARG A 130 -4.93 3.67 7.03
CA ARG A 130 -3.73 3.22 7.75
C ARG A 130 -3.46 1.71 7.67
N VAL A 131 -4.53 0.92 7.56
CA VAL A 131 -4.47 -0.53 7.36
C VAL A 131 -5.29 -0.91 6.14
N CYS A 132 -4.63 -1.46 5.11
CA CYS A 132 -5.31 -1.98 3.94
C CYS A 132 -6.01 -3.33 4.24
N ASN A 133 -6.98 -3.68 3.39
CA ASN A 133 -7.88 -4.82 3.54
C ASN A 133 -8.75 -4.72 4.82
N ARG A 134 -9.28 -5.84 5.31
CA ARG A 134 -10.31 -5.90 6.35
C ARG A 134 -9.71 -6.09 7.75
N ILE A 135 -10.25 -5.36 8.71
CA ILE A 135 -10.17 -5.64 10.15
C ILE A 135 -11.54 -6.16 10.59
N VAL A 136 -11.56 -7.42 11.05
CA VAL A 136 -12.79 -8.10 11.49
C VAL A 136 -13.40 -7.35 12.69
N GLY A 137 -14.73 -7.22 12.73
CA GLY A 137 -15.43 -6.49 13.78
C GLY A 137 -15.11 -5.00 13.91
N ALA A 138 -14.33 -4.42 12.99
CA ALA A 138 -13.82 -3.06 13.09
C ALA A 138 -13.15 -2.80 14.45
N SER A 139 -12.40 -3.80 14.95
CA SER A 139 -11.69 -3.70 16.22
C SER A 139 -10.45 -4.57 16.22
N PHE A 140 -9.46 -4.20 17.04
CA PHE A 140 -8.28 -5.01 17.30
C PHE A 140 -7.80 -4.78 18.73
N SER A 141 -6.90 -5.64 19.22
CA SER A 141 -6.33 -5.50 20.55
C SER A 141 -4.85 -5.17 20.54
N VAL A 142 -4.47 -4.25 21.41
CA VAL A 142 -3.09 -3.82 21.66
C VAL A 142 -2.88 -3.86 23.17
N ASP A 143 -1.88 -4.61 23.63
CA ASP A 143 -1.56 -4.77 25.06
C ASP A 143 -2.76 -5.12 25.96
N GLY A 144 -3.72 -5.87 25.40
CA GLY A 144 -4.95 -6.28 26.09
C GLY A 144 -6.08 -5.23 26.08
N GLU A 145 -5.84 -4.03 25.55
CA GLU A 145 -6.87 -3.01 25.33
C GLU A 145 -7.52 -3.21 23.96
N VAL A 146 -8.86 -3.21 23.94
CA VAL A 146 -9.65 -3.29 22.70
C VAL A 146 -9.82 -1.89 22.12
N ILE A 147 -9.42 -1.72 20.87
CA ILE A 147 -9.54 -0.48 20.10
C ILE A 147 -10.60 -0.70 19.02
N SER A 148 -11.58 0.20 18.94
CA SER A 148 -12.56 0.25 17.86
C SER A 148 -12.12 1.24 16.78
N VAL A 149 -12.31 0.86 15.51
CA VAL A 149 -12.06 1.69 14.33
C VAL A 149 -13.34 1.87 13.51
N ASP A 150 -13.30 2.78 12.54
CA ASP A 150 -14.45 3.06 11.67
C ASP A 150 -14.90 1.79 10.92
N ALA A 151 -16.18 1.41 11.09
CA ALA A 151 -16.80 0.36 10.30
C ALA A 151 -17.41 0.97 9.03
N ASN A 152 -16.86 0.62 7.86
CA ASN A 152 -17.31 1.09 6.54
C ASN A 152 -17.67 -0.05 5.58
N ASN A 153 -17.46 -1.32 5.98
CA ASN A 153 -17.84 -2.49 5.19
C ASN A 153 -18.62 -3.46 6.08
N GLY A 154 -19.92 -3.15 6.27
CA GLY A 154 -20.75 -3.87 7.24
C GLY A 154 -20.19 -3.72 8.66
N PRO A 155 -19.96 -4.81 9.41
CA PRO A 155 -19.36 -4.75 10.74
C PRO A 155 -17.82 -4.66 10.70
N HIS A 156 -17.20 -4.51 9.53
CA HIS A 156 -15.75 -4.51 9.36
C HIS A 156 -15.22 -3.12 8.99
N CYS A 157 -13.95 -2.88 9.34
CA CYS A 157 -13.18 -1.77 8.81
C CYS A 157 -12.43 -2.27 7.57
N LEU A 158 -12.67 -1.64 6.42
CA LEU A 158 -12.03 -1.93 5.15
C LEU A 158 -11.20 -0.72 4.74
N HIS A 159 -9.92 -0.96 4.40
CA HIS A 159 -9.07 0.04 3.76
C HIS A 159 -8.92 1.34 4.57
N GLY A 160 -8.78 1.21 5.90
CA GLY A 160 -8.62 2.35 6.82
C GLY A 160 -9.92 3.05 7.23
N GLY A 161 -11.07 2.56 6.78
CA GLY A 161 -12.38 3.00 7.27
C GLY A 161 -13.00 4.14 6.45
N ALA A 162 -13.93 4.86 7.07
CA ALA A 162 -14.71 5.91 6.38
C ALA A 162 -13.82 7.07 5.90
N LYS A 163 -12.76 7.37 6.67
CA LYS A 163 -11.76 8.42 6.40
C LYS A 163 -10.37 7.82 6.07
N GLY A 164 -10.35 6.77 5.27
CA GLY A 164 -9.11 6.15 4.78
C GLY A 164 -8.21 7.14 4.04
N PHE A 165 -6.94 6.77 3.92
CA PHE A 165 -5.89 7.59 3.28
C PHE A 165 -6.19 7.95 1.82
N ASP A 166 -7.03 7.17 1.16
CA ASP A 166 -7.55 7.38 -0.19
C ASP A 166 -8.41 8.65 -0.31
N LYS A 167 -8.98 9.15 0.80
CA LYS A 167 -9.87 10.31 0.82
C LYS A 167 -9.25 11.61 1.31
N ALA A 168 -7.95 11.57 1.62
CA ALA A 168 -7.21 12.73 2.08
C ALA A 168 -6.62 13.54 0.92
N VAL A 169 -6.45 14.86 1.10
CA VAL A 169 -5.61 15.67 0.20
C VAL A 169 -4.19 15.68 0.75
N TRP A 170 -3.28 15.03 0.02
CA TRP A 170 -1.87 14.91 0.38
C TRP A 170 -1.09 16.15 -0.04
N ARG A 171 -0.08 16.53 0.74
CA ARG A 171 0.92 17.51 0.29
C ARG A 171 1.81 16.83 -0.75
N HIS A 172 2.38 17.58 -1.70
CA HIS A 172 3.27 17.02 -2.70
C HIS A 172 4.48 17.88 -3.02
N GLU A 173 5.55 17.20 -3.44
CA GLU A 173 6.77 17.81 -3.95
C GLU A 173 7.25 17.01 -5.17
N VAL A 174 7.33 17.66 -6.34
CA VAL A 174 7.93 17.06 -7.54
C VAL A 174 9.44 17.26 -7.49
N PHE A 175 10.20 16.20 -7.77
CA PHE A 175 11.65 16.21 -7.79
C PHE A 175 12.21 15.58 -9.07
N HIS A 176 13.46 15.89 -9.36
CA HIS A 176 14.21 15.32 -10.47
C HIS A 176 15.31 14.41 -9.94
N THR A 177 15.59 13.34 -10.67
CA THR A 177 16.72 12.43 -10.44
C THR A 177 17.67 12.52 -11.64
N SER A 178 18.81 11.84 -11.57
CA SER A 178 19.76 11.79 -12.68
C SER A 178 19.19 11.15 -13.96
N ASP A 179 18.16 10.31 -13.82
CA ASP A 179 17.63 9.46 -14.89
C ASP A 179 16.09 9.48 -14.99
N GLY A 180 15.43 10.43 -14.33
CA GLY A 180 13.97 10.52 -14.35
C GLY A 180 13.40 11.61 -13.43
N VAL A 181 12.11 11.48 -13.13
CA VAL A 181 11.35 12.41 -12.28
C VAL A 181 10.60 11.64 -11.21
N GLY A 182 10.21 12.31 -10.14
CA GLY A 182 9.40 11.72 -9.10
C GLY A 182 8.51 12.73 -8.39
N VAL A 183 7.54 12.21 -7.65
CA VAL A 183 6.69 12.98 -6.75
C VAL A 183 6.66 12.28 -5.40
N LYS A 184 6.88 13.06 -4.35
CA LYS A 184 6.69 12.65 -2.96
C LYS A 184 5.38 13.23 -2.47
N PHE A 185 4.50 12.37 -1.98
CA PHE A 185 3.27 12.73 -1.30
C PHE A 185 3.44 12.55 0.21
N GLU A 186 2.92 13.48 1.00
CA GLU A 186 2.99 13.43 2.46
C GLU A 186 1.63 13.69 3.10
N TYR A 187 1.26 12.88 4.08
CA TYR A 187 0.04 13.02 4.88
C TYR A 187 0.30 12.70 6.34
N ASP A 188 -0.15 13.59 7.22
CA ASP A 188 -0.06 13.41 8.67
C ASP A 188 -1.43 13.00 9.20
N SER A 189 -1.56 11.73 9.55
CA SER A 189 -2.76 11.16 10.15
C SER A 189 -2.72 11.45 11.66
N PRO A 190 -3.62 12.29 12.22
CA PRO A 190 -3.60 12.63 13.64
C PRO A 190 -3.97 11.42 14.52
N ASP A 191 -3.84 11.60 15.85
CA ASP A 191 -4.34 10.63 16.83
C ASP A 191 -5.83 10.37 16.62
N GLY A 192 -6.25 9.12 16.68
CA GLY A 192 -7.66 8.74 16.64
C GLY A 192 -8.31 8.90 15.27
N GLU A 193 -7.57 9.24 14.21
CA GLU A 193 -8.12 9.26 12.86
C GLU A 193 -8.57 7.84 12.46
N GLY A 194 -9.83 7.71 12.03
CA GLY A 194 -10.46 6.42 11.76
C GLY A 194 -10.57 5.51 12.99
N GLY A 195 -10.35 6.04 14.20
CA GLY A 195 -10.26 5.31 15.46
C GLY A 195 -8.87 4.72 15.77
N PHE A 196 -7.88 4.88 14.89
CA PHE A 196 -6.54 4.33 15.13
C PHE A 196 -5.74 5.21 16.11
N PRO A 197 -5.11 4.64 17.16
CA PRO A 197 -4.29 5.40 18.09
C PRO A 197 -2.98 5.82 17.43
N GLY A 198 -2.34 6.86 17.95
CA GLY A 198 -1.06 7.35 17.46
C GLY A 198 -1.20 8.27 16.25
N ALA A 199 -0.46 9.38 16.28
CA ALA A 199 -0.25 10.19 15.09
C ALA A 199 0.78 9.49 14.18
N LEU A 200 0.56 9.54 12.87
CA LEU A 200 1.37 8.84 11.88
C LEU A 200 1.70 9.76 10.71
N ALA A 201 2.97 10.06 10.52
CA ALA A 201 3.47 10.74 9.33
C ALA A 201 3.70 9.70 8.24
N THR A 202 3.00 9.84 7.11
CA THR A 202 3.06 8.88 6.01
C THR A 202 3.61 9.56 4.76
N LYS A 203 4.48 8.85 4.04
CA LYS A 203 5.04 9.29 2.77
C LYS A 203 4.83 8.23 1.70
N VAL A 204 4.43 8.67 0.51
CA VAL A 204 4.41 7.83 -0.69
C VAL A 204 5.21 8.52 -1.77
N THR A 205 6.25 7.85 -2.24
CA THR A 205 7.12 8.38 -3.30
C THR A 205 6.95 7.54 -4.55
N TYR A 206 6.63 8.20 -5.66
CA TYR A 206 6.68 7.60 -6.99
C TYR A 206 7.86 8.18 -7.77
N SER A 207 8.56 7.33 -8.51
CA SER A 207 9.54 7.78 -9.50
C SER A 207 9.34 7.08 -10.83
N VAL A 208 9.54 7.84 -11.91
CA VAL A 208 9.37 7.41 -13.28
C VAL A 208 10.68 7.61 -14.02
N LYS A 209 11.10 6.55 -14.70
CA LYS A 209 12.28 6.53 -15.55
C LYS A 209 11.91 6.01 -16.92
N ARG A 210 12.67 6.44 -17.91
CA ARG A 210 12.55 5.94 -19.28
C ARG A 210 13.06 4.49 -19.35
N GLY A 211 12.37 3.64 -20.11
CA GLY A 211 12.76 2.27 -20.34
C GLY A 211 13.81 2.15 -21.45
N SER A 212 14.31 0.93 -21.64
CA SER A 212 15.30 0.64 -22.69
C SER A 212 14.70 0.69 -24.10
N GLU A 213 13.39 0.48 -24.23
CA GLU A 213 12.66 0.50 -25.49
C GLU A 213 11.75 1.73 -25.59
N ARG A 214 11.50 2.20 -26.81
CA ARG A 214 10.63 3.36 -27.06
C ARG A 214 9.22 3.09 -26.54
N GLY A 215 8.64 4.04 -25.82
CA GLY A 215 7.29 3.92 -25.27
C GLY A 215 7.20 3.07 -24.00
N THR A 216 8.33 2.56 -23.50
CA THR A 216 8.41 1.82 -22.23
C THR A 216 9.03 2.68 -21.14
N GLY A 217 8.76 2.31 -19.89
CA GLY A 217 9.29 3.00 -18.72
C GLY A 217 9.19 2.17 -17.46
N GLU A 218 9.80 2.69 -16.41
CA GLU A 218 9.75 2.09 -15.09
C GLU A 218 9.01 3.04 -14.15
N LEU A 219 8.01 2.50 -13.44
CA LEU A 219 7.33 3.17 -12.34
C LEU A 219 7.73 2.48 -11.04
N HIS A 220 8.37 3.22 -10.14
CA HIS A 220 8.79 2.74 -8.82
C HIS A 220 7.96 3.43 -7.75
N THR A 221 7.57 2.67 -6.72
CA THR A 221 6.83 3.18 -5.57
C THR A 221 7.55 2.81 -4.28
N ALA A 222 7.70 3.77 -3.38
CA ALA A 222 8.14 3.56 -2.00
C ALA A 222 7.10 4.13 -1.05
N MET A 223 6.80 3.40 0.03
CA MET A 223 5.86 3.82 1.06
C MET A 223 6.55 3.75 2.42
N GLU A 224 6.45 4.83 3.18
CA GLU A 224 7.07 4.98 4.48
C GLU A 224 6.01 5.49 5.47
N ALA A 225 6.08 5.02 6.70
CA ALA A 225 5.25 5.49 7.79
C ALA A 225 6.09 5.63 9.05
N GLU A 226 5.98 6.76 9.72
CA GLU A 226 6.71 7.08 10.92
C GLU A 226 5.73 7.47 12.03
N TYR A 227 5.88 6.84 13.18
CA TYR A 227 5.10 7.18 14.35
C TYR A 227 5.54 8.54 14.89
N VAL A 228 4.60 9.47 15.05
CA VAL A 228 4.92 10.83 15.49
C VAL A 228 4.80 10.89 17.01
N THR A 229 5.93 11.10 17.68
CA THR A 229 5.98 11.41 19.11
C THR A 229 5.91 12.93 19.27
N ASP A 230 4.79 13.45 19.72
CA ASP A 230 4.75 14.85 20.17
C ASP A 230 5.45 14.95 21.52
N ASP A 231 6.51 15.76 21.57
CA ASP A 231 7.14 16.17 22.82
C ASP A 231 6.32 17.34 23.38
N ASP A 232 5.20 17.02 24.04
CA ASP A 232 4.22 17.99 24.56
C ASP A 232 4.74 18.66 25.87
N GLY A 233 5.95 19.19 25.82
CA GLY A 233 6.62 19.87 26.96
C GLY A 233 7.06 18.92 28.08
N GLY A 234 7.54 17.73 27.75
CA GLY A 234 8.02 16.73 28.72
C GLY A 234 6.92 15.93 29.40
N LYS A 235 5.67 16.03 28.94
CA LYS A 235 4.61 15.08 29.26
C LYS A 235 4.44 14.15 28.08
N GLU A 236 4.91 12.91 28.21
CA GLU A 236 4.52 11.84 27.29
C GLU A 236 2.98 11.76 27.29
N LYS A 237 2.34 12.25 26.22
CA LYS A 237 1.02 11.74 25.87
C LYS A 237 1.24 10.28 25.50
N LYS A 238 0.80 9.36 26.37
CA LYS A 238 0.76 7.94 26.08
C LYS A 238 -0.21 7.71 24.92
N ARG A 239 0.30 7.83 23.70
CA ARG A 239 -0.36 7.40 22.47
C ARG A 239 -0.13 5.89 22.37
N GLY A 240 -1.18 5.12 22.08
CA GLY A 240 -1.09 3.66 21.96
C GLY A 240 -0.39 3.26 20.66
N PRO A 241 0.33 2.12 20.61
CA PRO A 241 0.94 1.65 19.37
C PRO A 241 -0.16 1.33 18.34
N THR A 242 0.19 1.46 17.06
CA THR A 242 -0.77 1.47 15.96
C THR A 242 -0.37 0.47 14.87
N PRO A 243 -1.31 -0.31 14.30
CA PRO A 243 -1.03 -1.13 13.14
C PRO A 243 -0.89 -0.24 11.90
N VAL A 244 0.02 -0.63 11.01
CA VAL A 244 0.23 0.04 9.72
C VAL A 244 0.38 -1.02 8.64
N ASN A 245 -0.39 -0.89 7.56
CA ASN A 245 -0.26 -1.72 6.36
C ASN A 245 -0.72 -0.90 5.15
N LEU A 246 0.22 -0.42 4.35
CA LEU A 246 -0.03 0.49 3.24
C LEU A 246 0.05 -0.25 1.90
N THR A 247 -0.78 0.14 0.94
CA THR A 247 -0.68 -0.34 -0.44
C THR A 247 -1.15 0.71 -1.42
N ASN A 248 -0.83 0.53 -2.70
CA ASN A 248 -1.52 1.19 -3.81
C ASN A 248 -2.59 0.23 -4.37
N HIS A 249 -3.74 0.76 -4.78
CA HIS A 249 -4.87 -0.04 -5.26
C HIS A 249 -5.14 0.15 -6.77
N ALA A 250 -4.08 0.23 -7.58
CA ALA A 250 -4.18 0.29 -9.03
C ALA A 250 -4.78 -1.00 -9.63
N TYR A 251 -5.69 -0.82 -10.58
CA TYR A 251 -6.27 -1.90 -11.37
C TYR A 251 -5.66 -1.86 -12.75
N TRP A 252 -5.09 -2.99 -13.17
CA TRP A 252 -4.35 -3.09 -14.42
C TRP A 252 -5.18 -3.79 -15.48
N ASN A 253 -5.15 -3.25 -16.69
CA ASN A 253 -5.65 -3.91 -17.88
C ASN A 253 -4.70 -3.66 -19.06
N LEU A 254 -3.78 -4.59 -19.25
CA LEU A 254 -2.76 -4.54 -20.32
C LEU A 254 -3.33 -4.57 -21.75
N SER A 255 -4.64 -4.78 -21.95
CA SER A 255 -5.22 -4.79 -23.30
C SER A 255 -5.45 -3.40 -23.90
N GLY A 256 -5.22 -2.32 -23.15
CA GLY A 256 -5.47 -0.94 -23.60
C GLY A 256 -6.94 -0.54 -23.69
N ASP A 257 -7.87 -1.46 -23.41
CA ASP A 257 -9.30 -1.26 -23.59
C ASP A 257 -10.04 -1.70 -22.32
N ARG A 258 -10.53 -0.72 -21.56
CA ARG A 258 -11.28 -0.95 -20.31
C ARG A 258 -12.55 -1.80 -20.48
N LYS A 259 -13.04 -2.00 -21.71
CA LYS A 259 -14.19 -2.88 -22.01
C LYS A 259 -13.79 -4.34 -22.21
N ARG A 260 -12.51 -4.61 -22.50
CA ARG A 260 -12.00 -5.99 -22.62
C ARG A 260 -11.72 -6.56 -21.24
N SER A 261 -12.09 -7.83 -21.07
CA SER A 261 -11.87 -8.55 -19.83
C SER A 261 -10.39 -8.90 -19.67
N VAL A 262 -9.90 -8.94 -18.43
CA VAL A 262 -8.53 -9.39 -18.07
C VAL A 262 -8.37 -10.91 -18.10
N ARG A 263 -9.41 -11.66 -18.49
CA ARG A 263 -9.40 -13.13 -18.48
C ARG A 263 -8.37 -13.74 -19.43
N ASP A 264 -7.99 -13.02 -20.47
CA ASP A 264 -6.98 -13.45 -21.44
C ASP A 264 -5.54 -13.13 -20.97
N HIS A 265 -5.38 -12.46 -19.83
CA HIS A 265 -4.06 -12.16 -19.27
C HIS A 265 -3.46 -13.40 -18.62
N GLU A 266 -2.14 -13.50 -18.69
CA GLU A 266 -1.37 -14.49 -17.95
C GLU A 266 -0.76 -13.84 -16.71
N LEU A 267 -0.88 -14.51 -15.57
CA LEU A 267 -0.34 -14.07 -14.29
C LEU A 267 0.69 -15.09 -13.79
N MET A 268 1.86 -14.61 -13.40
CA MET A 268 2.88 -15.40 -12.70
C MET A 268 3.22 -14.72 -11.38
N MET A 269 3.19 -15.48 -10.28
CA MET A 269 3.48 -14.98 -8.94
C MET A 269 4.35 -15.97 -8.17
N ARG A 270 5.38 -15.47 -7.50
CA ARG A 270 6.27 -16.27 -6.63
C ARG A 270 5.66 -16.47 -5.23
N CYS A 271 4.48 -17.07 -5.19
CA CYS A 271 3.72 -17.37 -3.99
C CYS A 271 3.38 -18.86 -3.97
N ASP A 272 3.84 -19.59 -2.95
CA ASP A 272 3.58 -21.03 -2.81
C ASP A 272 2.39 -21.33 -1.88
N ARG A 273 1.82 -20.29 -1.27
CA ARG A 273 0.72 -20.36 -0.31
C ARG A 273 -0.30 -19.25 -0.54
N TYR A 274 -1.51 -19.44 -0.02
CA TYR A 274 -2.57 -18.41 -0.01
C TYR A 274 -3.41 -18.49 1.27
N LEU A 275 -4.14 -17.41 1.55
CA LEU A 275 -5.11 -17.33 2.63
C LEU A 275 -6.52 -17.63 2.08
N PRO A 276 -7.12 -18.80 2.38
CA PRO A 276 -8.51 -19.06 2.06
C PRO A 276 -9.41 -18.07 2.83
N LEU A 277 -10.50 -17.67 2.19
CA LEU A 277 -11.51 -16.79 2.78
C LEU A 277 -12.65 -17.63 3.35
N ASP A 278 -13.29 -17.13 4.39
CA ASP A 278 -14.57 -17.65 4.84
C ASP A 278 -15.69 -17.38 3.80
N GLU A 279 -16.82 -18.04 4.01
CA GLU A 279 -17.97 -17.89 3.12
C GLU A 279 -18.55 -16.46 3.18
N GLN A 280 -19.30 -16.12 2.16
CA GLN A 280 -20.06 -14.86 2.10
C GLN A 280 -20.95 -14.70 3.34
N PRO A 281 -21.19 -13.46 3.82
CA PRO A 281 -20.85 -12.18 3.19
C PRO A 281 -19.53 -11.54 3.66
N VAL A 282 -18.80 -12.18 4.57
CA VAL A 282 -17.69 -11.54 5.31
C VAL A 282 -16.41 -11.50 4.47
N ARG A 283 -16.06 -12.62 3.82
CA ARG A 283 -14.88 -12.78 2.96
C ARG A 283 -13.58 -12.30 3.62
N VAL A 284 -13.28 -12.84 4.79
CA VAL A 284 -12.01 -12.61 5.51
C VAL A 284 -11.22 -13.91 5.65
N PRO A 285 -9.89 -13.85 5.83
CA PRO A 285 -9.08 -15.05 6.01
C PRO A 285 -9.58 -15.98 7.12
N THR A 286 -9.64 -17.28 6.84
CA THR A 286 -10.01 -18.31 7.83
C THR A 286 -8.96 -18.51 8.93
N GLY A 287 -7.78 -17.90 8.78
CA GLY A 287 -6.60 -18.12 9.63
C GLY A 287 -5.72 -19.29 9.16
N GLU A 288 -6.21 -20.09 8.21
CA GLU A 288 -5.40 -21.13 7.57
C GLU A 288 -4.44 -20.53 6.54
N ILE A 289 -3.33 -21.22 6.29
CA ILE A 289 -2.35 -20.89 5.25
C ILE A 289 -2.18 -22.15 4.39
N MET A 290 -2.74 -22.13 3.19
CA MET A 290 -2.86 -23.31 2.33
C MET A 290 -1.85 -23.27 1.17
N PRO A 291 -1.30 -24.42 0.73
CA PRO A 291 -0.43 -24.46 -0.45
C PRO A 291 -1.23 -24.14 -1.71
N VAL A 292 -0.60 -23.48 -2.69
CA VAL A 292 -1.25 -23.20 -3.99
C VAL A 292 -1.25 -24.41 -4.93
N LEU A 293 -0.30 -25.32 -4.78
CA LEU A 293 -0.09 -26.44 -5.71
C LEU A 293 -1.37 -27.27 -5.89
N GLY A 294 -1.78 -27.45 -7.15
CA GLY A 294 -2.98 -28.21 -7.50
C GLY A 294 -4.29 -27.48 -7.23
N THR A 295 -4.24 -26.17 -6.94
CA THR A 295 -5.41 -25.31 -6.79
C THR A 295 -5.48 -24.27 -7.92
N PRO A 296 -6.63 -23.62 -8.13
CA PRO A 296 -6.75 -22.48 -9.07
C PRO A 296 -5.91 -21.25 -8.68
N PHE A 297 -5.29 -21.23 -7.50
CA PHE A 297 -4.38 -20.16 -7.05
C PHE A 297 -2.92 -20.42 -7.42
N ASP A 298 -2.63 -21.51 -8.14
CA ASP A 298 -1.27 -21.84 -8.59
C ASP A 298 -0.84 -20.98 -9.78
N PHE A 299 -0.10 -19.92 -9.46
CA PHE A 299 0.50 -19.02 -10.44
C PHE A 299 2.04 -19.13 -10.47
N THR A 300 2.65 -20.17 -9.89
CA THR A 300 4.12 -20.22 -9.71
C THR A 300 4.88 -20.33 -11.03
N GLU A 301 4.28 -21.01 -12.01
CA GLU A 301 4.83 -21.21 -13.37
C GLU A 301 4.06 -20.41 -14.45
N GLY A 302 3.17 -19.50 -14.03
CA GLY A 302 2.29 -18.75 -14.92
C GLY A 302 0.97 -19.47 -15.23
N ALA A 303 -0.14 -18.76 -15.18
CA ALA A 303 -1.46 -19.29 -15.55
C ALA A 303 -2.38 -18.22 -16.15
N SER A 304 -3.33 -18.64 -16.98
CA SER A 304 -4.41 -17.78 -17.47
C SER A 304 -5.31 -17.32 -16.33
N LEU A 305 -5.56 -16.02 -16.23
CA LEU A 305 -6.50 -15.46 -15.24
C LEU A 305 -7.92 -16.00 -15.44
N GLY A 306 -8.38 -16.17 -16.68
CA GLY A 306 -9.70 -16.72 -16.97
C GLY A 306 -9.89 -18.12 -16.41
N ALA A 307 -8.90 -19.01 -16.62
CA ALA A 307 -8.93 -20.36 -16.09
C ALA A 307 -8.90 -20.39 -14.55
N ALA A 308 -8.09 -19.53 -13.93
CA ALA A 308 -8.05 -19.39 -12.47
C ALA A 308 -9.39 -18.90 -11.91
N ILE A 309 -9.99 -17.87 -12.51
CA ILE A 309 -11.31 -17.33 -12.11
C ILE A 309 -12.39 -18.41 -12.18
N ASP A 310 -12.42 -19.20 -13.26
CA ASP A 310 -13.40 -20.27 -13.43
C ASP A 310 -13.16 -21.41 -12.43
N GLY A 311 -11.90 -21.73 -12.15
CA GLY A 311 -11.51 -22.75 -11.18
C GLY A 311 -11.88 -22.39 -9.75
N VAL A 312 -11.71 -21.12 -9.35
CA VAL A 312 -12.16 -20.63 -8.03
C VAL A 312 -13.68 -20.63 -7.94
N GLY A 313 -14.37 -20.22 -9.01
CA GLY A 313 -15.82 -20.09 -9.04
C GLY A 313 -16.31 -18.94 -8.15
N GLY A 314 -17.54 -19.04 -7.65
CA GLY A 314 -18.24 -17.98 -6.92
C GLY A 314 -19.28 -17.23 -7.77
N ASN A 315 -19.98 -16.27 -7.16
CA ASN A 315 -20.97 -15.45 -7.84
C ASN A 315 -20.89 -13.97 -7.38
N PRO A 316 -20.31 -13.06 -8.19
CA PRO A 316 -19.58 -13.36 -9.42
C PRO A 316 -18.29 -14.14 -9.14
N PRO A 317 -17.77 -14.91 -10.12
CA PRO A 317 -16.50 -15.61 -9.95
C PRO A 317 -15.33 -14.63 -9.94
N GLY A 318 -14.28 -14.92 -9.17
CA GLY A 318 -13.10 -14.06 -9.08
C GLY A 318 -12.04 -14.52 -8.09
N VAL A 319 -10.86 -13.95 -8.22
CA VAL A 319 -9.74 -14.11 -7.27
C VAL A 319 -9.66 -12.84 -6.43
N ASP A 320 -9.72 -12.97 -5.11
CA ASP A 320 -9.70 -11.85 -4.14
C ASP A 320 -8.97 -12.26 -2.85
N ASN A 321 -7.98 -13.13 -3.02
CA ASN A 321 -7.25 -13.76 -1.91
C ASN A 321 -5.89 -13.11 -1.72
N CYS A 322 -5.41 -13.12 -0.47
CA CYS A 322 -4.00 -12.84 -0.21
C CYS A 322 -3.16 -14.07 -0.60
N LEU A 323 -2.26 -13.90 -1.56
CA LEU A 323 -1.23 -14.89 -1.86
C LEU A 323 0.05 -14.57 -1.08
N VAL A 324 0.60 -15.59 -0.44
CA VAL A 324 1.73 -15.46 0.47
C VAL A 324 3.01 -15.74 -0.31
N ARG A 325 3.83 -14.69 -0.45
CA ARG A 325 5.13 -14.76 -1.12
C ARG A 325 6.07 -15.70 -0.35
N VAL A 326 6.85 -16.48 -1.09
CA VAL A 326 7.97 -17.24 -0.51
C VAL A 326 8.98 -16.24 0.05
N GLY A 327 9.19 -16.25 1.38
CA GLY A 327 10.20 -15.40 2.01
C GLY A 327 11.58 -15.75 1.46
N THR A 328 12.26 -14.80 0.83
CA THR A 328 13.70 -14.94 0.59
C THR A 328 14.37 -14.82 1.96
N SER A 329 15.12 -15.85 2.35
CA SER A 329 15.86 -15.94 3.61
C SER A 329 17.04 -14.98 3.70
N ASP A 330 16.82 -13.70 3.39
CA ASP A 330 17.81 -12.64 3.52
C ASP A 330 17.51 -11.86 4.82
N GLY A 331 17.86 -12.49 5.95
CA GLY A 331 18.29 -11.81 7.18
C GLY A 331 17.30 -10.99 8.02
N GLY A 332 16.05 -10.77 7.61
CA GLY A 332 15.00 -10.18 8.44
C GLY A 332 13.99 -11.24 8.86
N GLN A 333 13.56 -11.22 10.12
CA GLN A 333 12.54 -12.13 10.67
C GLN A 333 11.45 -12.47 9.64
N ALA A 334 11.16 -13.76 9.48
CA ALA A 334 10.03 -14.21 8.67
C ALA A 334 8.81 -13.33 8.99
N ALA A 335 8.20 -12.73 7.96
CA ALA A 335 7.01 -11.92 8.12
C ALA A 335 5.97 -12.77 8.86
N GLY A 336 5.81 -12.51 10.15
CA GLY A 336 4.77 -13.13 10.96
C GLY A 336 3.45 -12.58 10.44
N PHE A 337 2.76 -13.33 9.59
CA PHE A 337 1.40 -13.01 9.22
C PHE A 337 0.53 -13.09 10.48
N ARG A 338 0.13 -11.94 11.00
CA ARG A 338 -0.94 -11.86 11.99
C ARG A 338 -2.22 -11.51 11.25
N THR A 339 -3.15 -12.45 11.20
CA THR A 339 -4.54 -12.14 10.88
C THR A 339 -5.15 -11.47 12.11
N TRP A 340 -5.63 -10.25 11.98
CA TRP A 340 -6.35 -9.56 13.04
C TRP A 340 -7.77 -10.15 13.12
N ARG A 341 -7.99 -11.00 14.12
CA ARG A 341 -9.31 -11.46 14.54
C ARG A 341 -9.71 -10.77 15.84
#